data_AF-A0A3D5DDC5-F1
#
_entry.id   AF-A0A3D5DDC5-F1
#
_cell.length_a   1.000
_cell.length_b   1.000
_cell.length_c   1.000
_cell.angle_alpha   90.00
_cell.angle_beta   90.00
_cell.angle_gamma   90.00
#
_symmetry.space_group_name_H-M   'P 1'
#
loop_
_entity.id
_entity.type
_entity.pdbx_description
1 polymer ?
#
loop_
_entity_poly.entity_id
_entity_poly.type
_entity_poly.pdbx_seq_one_letter_code
_entity_poly.pdbx_strand_id
1 'polypeptide(L)'
;MVNRNTPIAVGVAWFALSLVALADVTNKRILEESPTGENWFLKGGTFSGEHYSALTQINEKNISDLGLEWTADLPMQDGIATT
;
A
#
# COMPACT_ATOMS: atom_id res chain seq x y z
N MET A 1 14.07 60.35 15.99
CA MET A 1 13.66 59.00 16.46
C MET A 1 12.19 58.85 16.11
N VAL A 2 11.85 58.23 14.97
CA VAL A 2 10.46 58.00 14.53
C VAL A 2 10.24 56.48 14.55
N ASN A 3 9.29 56.05 15.37
CA ASN A 3 8.97 54.65 15.64
C ASN A 3 8.11 54.05 14.51
N ARG A 4 8.51 52.89 13.98
CA ARG A 4 7.85 52.20 12.85
C ARG A 4 7.05 51.01 13.38
N ASN A 5 5.71 51.10 13.41
CA ASN A 5 4.86 49.95 13.71
C ASN A 5 3.87 49.70 12.56
N THR A 6 4.24 48.80 11.65
CA THR A 6 3.33 48.15 10.69
C THR A 6 2.92 46.78 11.26
N PRO A 7 1.62 46.43 11.36
CA PRO A 7 1.22 45.11 11.81
C PRO A 7 1.39 44.07 10.69
N ILE A 8 2.15 43.01 10.95
CA ILE A 8 2.26 41.83 10.08
C ILE A 8 1.00 40.98 10.30
N ALA A 9 0.19 40.83 9.26
CA ALA A 9 -0.93 39.89 9.24
C ALA A 9 -0.37 38.46 9.24
N VAL A 10 -0.60 37.70 10.31
CA VAL A 10 -0.26 36.29 10.39
C VAL A 10 -1.35 35.50 9.65
N GLY A 11 -1.03 34.99 8.47
CA GLY A 11 -1.86 34.02 7.76
C GLY A 11 -1.74 32.65 8.42
N VAL A 12 -2.84 32.11 8.93
CA VAL A 12 -2.92 30.73 9.41
C VAL A 12 -3.17 29.83 8.19
N ALA A 13 -2.14 29.10 7.76
CA ALA A 13 -2.28 28.02 6.79
C ALA A 13 -2.88 26.79 7.48
N TRP A 14 -4.08 26.38 7.05
CA TRP A 14 -4.73 25.16 7.50
C TRP A 14 -4.03 23.96 6.84
N PHE A 15 -3.15 23.28 7.58
CA PHE A 15 -2.72 21.95 7.19
C PHE A 15 -3.90 21.00 7.37
N ALA A 16 -4.50 20.54 6.27
CA ALA A 16 -5.43 19.43 6.31
C ALA A 16 -4.67 18.19 6.78
N LEU A 17 -5.04 17.68 7.96
CA LEU A 17 -4.52 16.42 8.45
C LEU A 17 -5.10 15.31 7.58
N SER A 18 -4.28 14.72 6.71
CA SER A 18 -4.62 13.47 6.03
C SER A 18 -4.82 12.41 7.09
N LEU A 19 -6.06 11.96 7.29
CA LEU A 19 -6.30 10.70 7.97
C LEU A 19 -5.76 9.61 7.05
N VAL A 20 -4.60 9.05 7.41
CA VAL A 20 -4.18 7.76 6.88
C VAL A 20 -5.24 6.77 7.33
N ALA A 21 -6.09 6.35 6.38
CA ALA A 21 -7.01 5.25 6.63
C ALA A 21 -6.16 4.04 7.05
N LEU A 22 -6.43 3.48 8.22
CA LEU A 22 -5.93 2.17 8.59
C LEU A 22 -6.29 1.19 7.48
N ALA A 23 -5.49 0.14 7.27
CA ALA A 23 -5.82 -0.92 6.33
C ALA A 23 -7.12 -1.62 6.78
N ASP A 24 -8.26 -1.07 6.36
CA ASP A 24 -9.59 -1.54 6.74
C ASP A 24 -9.89 -2.80 5.94
N VAL A 25 -9.61 -3.94 6.55
CA VAL A 25 -9.81 -5.27 5.96
C VAL A 25 -11.05 -5.88 6.62
N THR A 26 -12.20 -5.65 6.00
CA THR A 26 -13.48 -6.24 6.42
C THR A 26 -13.83 -7.46 5.57
N ASN A 27 -14.64 -8.38 6.11
CA ASN A 27 -15.13 -9.54 5.34
C ASN A 27 -15.86 -9.11 4.06
N LYS A 28 -16.65 -8.02 4.13
CA LYS A 28 -17.34 -7.46 2.96
C LYS A 28 -16.33 -7.05 1.90
N ARG A 29 -15.31 -6.28 2.27
CA ARG A 29 -14.25 -5.83 1.37
C ARG A 29 -13.49 -7.00 0.75
N ILE A 30 -13.14 -8.01 1.55
CA ILE A 30 -12.47 -9.22 1.05
C ILE A 30 -13.32 -9.90 -0.02
N LEU A 31 -14.63 -10.08 0.22
CA LEU A 31 -15.54 -10.70 -0.74
C LEU A 31 -15.67 -9.90 -2.04
N GLU A 32 -15.68 -8.56 -1.95
CA GLU A 32 -15.86 -7.66 -3.10
C GLU A 32 -14.57 -7.50 -3.92
N GLU A 33 -13.40 -7.40 -3.27
CA GLU A 33 -12.15 -7.01 -3.93
C GLU A 33 -11.21 -8.19 -4.24
N SER A 34 -11.17 -9.26 -3.44
CA SER A 34 -10.23 -10.37 -3.67
C SER A 34 -10.36 -11.04 -5.05
N PRO A 35 -11.56 -11.19 -5.65
CA PRO A 35 -11.70 -11.74 -6.99
C PRO A 35 -10.99 -10.93 -8.09
N THR A 36 -10.71 -9.65 -7.86
CA THR A 36 -10.00 -8.79 -8.83
C THR A 36 -8.50 -9.09 -8.90
N GLY A 37 -7.93 -9.63 -7.82
CA GLY A 37 -6.49 -9.86 -7.68
C GLY A 37 -5.66 -8.60 -7.39
N GLU A 38 -6.26 -7.40 -7.33
CA GLU A 38 -5.54 -6.15 -7.03
C GLU A 38 -5.03 -6.10 -5.59
N ASN A 39 -5.75 -6.73 -4.66
CA ASN A 39 -5.40 -6.79 -3.24
C ASN A 39 -5.27 -8.25 -2.77
N TRP A 40 -4.28 -8.53 -1.92
CA TRP A 40 -4.02 -9.85 -1.34
C TRP A 40 -4.16 -9.83 0.18
N PHE A 41 -5.40 -9.94 0.69
CA PHE A 41 -5.69 -9.81 2.12
C PHE A 41 -5.44 -11.09 2.93
N LEU A 42 -5.73 -12.24 2.34
CA LEU A 42 -5.69 -13.55 2.99
C LEU A 42 -4.52 -14.37 2.47
N LYS A 43 -3.98 -15.29 3.26
CA LYS A 43 -2.83 -16.14 2.88
C LYS A 43 -3.02 -16.80 1.50
N GLY A 44 -4.23 -17.28 1.19
CA GLY A 44 -4.55 -17.91 -0.10
C GLY A 44 -5.28 -17.04 -1.10
N GLY A 45 -5.22 -15.70 -0.94
CA GLY A 45 -5.88 -14.72 -1.81
C GLY A 45 -7.35 -14.51 -1.46
N THR A 46 -8.14 -15.58 -1.52
CA THR A 46 -9.59 -15.61 -1.26
C THR A 46 -9.92 -16.48 -0.04
N PHE A 47 -11.20 -16.53 0.36
CA PHE A 47 -11.69 -17.46 1.38
C PHE A 47 -11.59 -18.94 0.96
N SER A 48 -11.57 -19.25 -0.35
CA SER A 48 -11.31 -20.61 -0.85
C SER A 48 -9.84 -21.02 -0.70
N GLY A 49 -8.93 -20.05 -0.61
CA GLY A 49 -7.52 -20.31 -0.32
C GLY A 49 -6.76 -20.96 -1.49
N GLU A 50 -7.20 -20.72 -2.72
CA GLU A 50 -6.67 -21.40 -3.92
C GLU A 50 -5.31 -20.89 -4.38
N HIS A 51 -4.82 -19.78 -3.80
CA HIS A 51 -3.59 -19.12 -4.23
C HIS A 51 -3.61 -18.69 -5.71
N TYR A 52 -4.79 -18.31 -6.22
CA TYR A 52 -5.02 -17.89 -7.59
C TYR A 52 -5.21 -16.36 -7.70
N SER A 53 -4.65 -15.74 -8.75
CA SER A 53 -4.86 -14.33 -9.12
C SER A 53 -5.49 -14.22 -10.51
N ALA A 54 -6.43 -13.30 -10.67
CA ALA A 54 -7.07 -13.00 -11.95
C ALA A 54 -6.28 -12.01 -12.84
N LEU A 55 -5.17 -11.45 -12.33
CA LEU A 55 -4.35 -10.49 -13.07
C LEU A 55 -3.66 -11.15 -14.26
N THR A 56 -3.69 -10.47 -15.42
CA THR A 56 -3.14 -10.99 -16.70
C THR A 56 -2.06 -10.11 -17.32
N GLN A 57 -1.66 -9.04 -16.61
CA GLN A 57 -0.65 -8.09 -17.08
C GLN A 57 0.67 -8.80 -17.42
N ILE A 58 1.08 -9.75 -16.58
CA ILE A 58 2.19 -10.67 -16.84
C ILE A 58 1.59 -11.98 -17.38
N ASN A 59 2.09 -12.45 -18.52
CA ASN A 59 1.57 -13.63 -19.21
C ASN A 59 2.67 -14.31 -20.06
N GLU A 60 2.33 -15.43 -20.68
CA GLU A 60 3.27 -16.26 -21.46
C GLU A 60 4.00 -15.52 -22.59
N LYS A 61 3.45 -14.38 -23.06
CA LYS A 61 4.02 -13.62 -24.17
C LYS A 61 5.04 -12.57 -23.73
N ASN A 62 4.97 -12.10 -22.48
CA ASN A 62 5.81 -11.01 -21.97
C ASN A 62 6.59 -11.37 -20.70
N ILE A 63 6.43 -12.60 -20.18
CA ILE A 63 7.16 -13.05 -18.99
C ILE A 63 8.69 -12.97 -19.16
N SER A 64 9.19 -13.06 -20.41
CA SER A 64 10.61 -12.88 -20.73
C SER A 64 11.17 -11.51 -20.36
N ASP A 65 10.30 -10.50 -20.26
CA ASP A 65 10.69 -9.11 -20.04
C ASP A 65 10.66 -8.74 -18.56
N LEU A 66 10.23 -9.66 -17.69
CA LEU A 66 10.11 -9.42 -16.25
C LEU A 66 11.49 -9.22 -15.61
N GLY A 67 11.65 -8.09 -14.93
CA GLY A 67 12.87 -7.72 -14.23
C GLY A 67 12.64 -7.44 -12.74
N LEU A 68 13.74 -7.26 -12.01
CA LEU A 68 13.72 -6.85 -10.61
C LEU A 68 13.37 -5.36 -10.48
N GLU A 69 12.28 -5.04 -9.78
CA GLU A 69 11.87 -3.64 -9.53
C GLU A 69 12.57 -3.06 -8.29
N TRP A 70 12.55 -3.79 -7.16
CA TRP A 70 13.14 -3.35 -5.90
C TRP A 70 13.52 -4.55 -5.02
N THR A 71 14.38 -4.29 -4.03
CA THR A 71 14.77 -5.26 -2.99
C THR A 71 14.69 -4.61 -1.62
N ALA A 72 14.47 -5.42 -0.58
CA ALA A 72 14.49 -4.99 0.81
C ALA A 72 15.20 -6.05 1.66
N ASP A 73 16.26 -5.65 2.35
CA ASP A 73 16.99 -6.53 3.26
C ASP A 73 16.20 -6.72 4.55
N LEU A 74 16.03 -7.97 4.96
CA LEU A 74 15.46 -8.30 6.27
C LEU A 74 16.61 -8.46 7.28
N PRO A 75 16.54 -7.82 8.46
CA PRO A 75 17.58 -7.90 9.48
C PRO A 75 17.48 -9.22 10.27
N MET A 76 17.49 -10.36 9.57
CA MET A 76 17.39 -11.70 10.15
C MET A 76 18.55 -12.55 9.61
N GLN A 77 19.45 -12.99 10.50
CA GLN A 77 20.64 -13.76 10.11
C GLN A 77 20.30 -15.16 9.55
N ASP A 78 19.27 -15.80 10.10
CA ASP A 78 18.93 -17.19 9.81
C ASP A 78 17.67 -17.35 8.93
N GLY A 79 17.13 -16.24 8.41
CA GLY A 79 15.88 -16.21 7.64
C GLY A 79 14.62 -16.30 8.50
N ILE A 80 13.46 -16.46 7.85
CA ILE A 80 12.14 -16.53 8.51
C ILE A 80 11.82 -17.99 8.81
N ALA A 81 11.67 -18.34 10.09
CA ALA A 81 11.15 -19.65 10.48
C ALA A 81 9.65 -19.76 10.11
N THR A 82 9.28 -20.79 9.38
CA THR A 82 7.87 -21.12 9.12
C THR A 82 7.47 -22.33 9.98
N THR A 83 6.32 -22.26 10.64
CA THR A 83 5.69 -23.35 11.40
C THR A 83 4.61 -24.05 10.60
#